data_AF-S7WPR0-F1
#
_entry.id   AF-S7WPR0-F1
#
_cell.length_a   1.000
_cell.length_b   1.000
_cell.length_c   1.000
_cell.angle_alpha   90.00
_cell.angle_beta   90.00
_cell.angle_gamma   90.00
#
_symmetry.space_group_name_H-M   'P 1'
#
loop_
_entity.id
_entity.type
_entity.pdbx_description
1 polymer ?
#
loop_
_entity_poly.entity_id
_entity_poly.type
_entity_poly.pdbx_seq_one_letter_code
_entity_poly.pdbx_strand_id
1 'polypeptide(L)'
;MPPGVQEKEKAQQGYIIKAGPGYPIPLPVQDDEPWKDQSENVKYIPLQAKEGDLAVFLVNGSFEVMYEGEKYFIVPQSAILMLEREEDL
;
A
#
# COMPACT_ATOMS: atom_id res chain seq x y z
N MET A 1 23.09 13.69 -22.08
CA MET A 1 22.54 12.31 -22.13
C MET A 1 22.10 12.02 -23.55
N PRO A 2 22.28 10.80 -24.09
CA PRO A 2 21.85 10.50 -25.45
C PRO A 2 20.31 10.55 -25.53
N PRO A 3 19.73 11.11 -26.61
CA PRO A 3 18.30 11.02 -26.86
C PRO A 3 17.94 9.54 -27.08
N GLY A 4 17.18 8.94 -26.16
CA GLY A 4 16.73 7.54 -26.26
C GLY A 4 17.08 6.63 -25.08
N VAL A 5 17.77 7.12 -24.05
CA VAL A 5 17.85 6.38 -22.77
C VAL A 5 16.49 6.48 -22.08
N GLN A 6 15.66 5.45 -22.20
CA GLN A 6 14.59 5.22 -21.23
C GLN A 6 15.26 5.15 -19.87
N GLU A 7 14.88 6.07 -18.98
CA GLU A 7 15.32 6.05 -17.60
C GLU A 7 14.87 4.71 -17.01
N LYS A 8 15.81 3.80 -16.74
CA LYS A 8 15.48 2.51 -16.12
C LYS A 8 14.74 2.82 -14.83
N GLU A 9 13.52 2.30 -14.68
CA GLU A 9 12.76 2.49 -13.45
C GLU A 9 13.62 2.01 -12.29
N LYS A 10 13.89 2.91 -11.35
CA LYS A 10 14.75 2.60 -10.21
C LYS A 10 13.95 1.76 -9.23
N ALA A 11 14.37 0.51 -9.04
CA ALA A 11 13.86 -0.33 -7.96
C ALA A 11 14.63 -0.04 -6.66
N GLN A 12 13.93 -0.13 -5.53
CA GLN A 12 14.50 0.01 -4.19
C GLN A 12 13.89 -1.04 -3.26
N GLN A 13 14.56 -1.30 -2.14
CA GLN A 13 14.08 -2.20 -1.08
C GLN A 13 13.95 -1.46 0.25
N GLY A 14 13.01 -1.91 1.09
CA GLY A 14 12.81 -1.40 2.44
C GLY A 14 11.76 -2.19 3.21
N TYR A 15 11.72 -2.03 4.53
CA TYR A 15 10.76 -2.71 5.39
C TYR A 15 9.45 -1.93 5.49
N ILE A 16 8.33 -2.65 5.52
CA ILE A 16 7.01 -2.05 5.70
C ILE A 16 6.79 -1.72 7.16
N ILE A 17 6.70 -0.43 7.47
CA ILE A 17 6.43 0.06 8.83
C ILE A 17 4.93 0.17 9.10
N LYS A 18 4.14 0.53 8.08
CA LYS A 18 2.68 0.61 8.14
C LYS A 18 2.05 0.20 6.82
N ALA A 19 0.91 -0.49 6.90
CA ALA A 19 0.09 -0.86 5.76
C ALA A 19 -1.32 -0.29 5.92
N GLY A 20 -1.90 0.21 4.82
CA GLY A 20 -3.28 0.70 4.80
C GLY A 20 -4.31 -0.44 4.98
N PRO A 21 -5.59 -0.10 5.22
CA PRO A 21 -6.65 -1.08 5.45
C PRO A 21 -7.00 -1.91 4.20
N GLY A 22 -6.52 -1.50 3.02
CA GLY A 22 -6.83 -2.12 1.74
C GLY A 22 -7.88 -1.36 0.96
N TYR A 23 -8.52 -2.04 0.02
CA TYR A 23 -9.49 -1.42 -0.89
C TYR A 23 -10.89 -1.49 -0.30
N PRO A 24 -11.62 -0.38 -0.19
CA PRO A 24 -12.99 -0.40 0.30
C PRO A 24 -13.87 -1.18 -0.68
N ILE A 25 -14.72 -2.05 -0.14
CA ILE A 25 -15.78 -2.74 -0.88
C ILE A 25 -16.98 -1.80 -0.87
N PRO A 26 -17.43 -1.30 -2.03
CA PRO A 26 -18.68 -0.56 -2.10
C PRO A 26 -19.81 -1.55 -1.79
N LEU A 27 -20.42 -1.42 -0.61
CA LEU A 27 -21.65 -2.12 -0.32
C LEU A 27 -22.80 -1.26 -0.86
N PRO A 28 -23.76 -1.86 -1.58
CA PRO A 28 -25.00 -1.14 -1.89
C PRO A 28 -25.64 -0.74 -0.57
N VAL A 29 -26.06 0.52 -0.47
CA VAL A 29 -26.88 1.02 0.63
C VAL A 29 -28.11 0.12 0.65
N GLN A 30 -28.21 -0.77 1.64
CA GLN A 30 -29.46 -1.48 1.86
C GLN A 30 -30.45 -0.43 2.37
N ASP A 31 -31.66 -0.39 1.82
CA ASP A 31 -32.77 0.39 2.39
C ASP A 31 -32.98 -0.13 3.82
N ASP A 32 -32.28 0.46 4.78
CA ASP A 32 -32.31 0.02 6.16
C ASP A 32 -33.62 0.53 6.78
N GLU A 33 -34.45 -0.43 7.19
CA GLU A 33 -35.63 -0.18 7.99
C GLU A 33 -35.27 0.71 9.20
N PRO A 34 -36.12 1.70 9.58
CA PRO A 34 -35.75 2.84 10.43
C PRO A 34 -35.30 2.50 11.87
N TRP A 35 -35.25 1.23 12.25
CA TRP A 35 -34.80 0.73 13.55
C TRP A 35 -33.43 0.03 13.51
N LYS A 36 -32.82 -0.19 12.33
CA LYS A 36 -31.45 -0.68 12.23
C LYS A 36 -30.48 0.48 12.40
N ASP A 37 -29.51 0.33 13.30
CA ASP A 37 -28.39 1.25 13.42
C ASP A 37 -27.71 1.39 12.05
N GLN A 38 -27.67 2.62 11.53
CA GLN A 38 -26.97 3.00 10.30
C GLN A 38 -25.45 2.98 10.48
N SER A 39 -24.90 1.91 11.08
CA SER A 39 -23.47 1.69 11.03
C SER A 39 -23.13 1.30 9.59
N GLU A 40 -22.75 2.29 8.78
CA GLU A 40 -22.04 2.10 7.52
C GLU A 40 -20.76 1.31 7.80
N ASN A 41 -20.88 -0.01 7.87
CA ASN A 41 -19.74 -0.90 8.06
C ASN A 41 -19.02 -1.00 6.72
N VAL A 42 -18.16 -0.02 6.42
CA VAL A 42 -17.25 -0.08 5.27
C VAL A 42 -16.37 -1.32 5.42
N LYS A 43 -16.55 -2.28 4.51
CA LYS A 43 -15.71 -3.48 4.45
C LYS A 43 -14.50 -3.20 3.56
N TYR A 44 -13.37 -3.81 3.87
CA TYR A 44 -12.15 -3.67 3.08
C TYR A 44 -11.64 -5.03 2.60
N ILE A 45 -11.08 -5.06 1.40
CA ILE A 45 -10.22 -6.15 0.92
C ILE A 45 -8.80 -5.80 1.39
N PRO A 46 -8.18 -6.59 2.29
CA PRO A 46 -6.88 -6.26 2.86
C PRO A 46 -5.76 -6.26 1.81
N LEU A 47 -4.71 -5.50 2.07
CA LEU A 47 -3.48 -5.52 1.26
C LEU A 47 -2.73 -6.85 1.47
N GLN A 48 -1.93 -7.27 0.48
CA GLN A 48 -1.01 -8.41 0.62
C GLN A 48 0.17 -8.07 1.56
N ALA A 49 0.60 -6.81 1.51
CA ALA A 49 1.63 -6.22 2.35
C ALA A 49 1.20 -6.17 3.82
N LYS A 50 2.12 -6.56 4.71
CA LYS A 50 1.97 -6.50 6.16
C LYS A 50 3.15 -5.76 6.79
N GLU A 51 2.94 -5.23 7.99
CA GLU A 51 4.03 -4.66 8.79
C GLU A 51 5.11 -5.72 9.01
N GLY A 52 6.38 -5.33 8.82
CA GLY A 52 7.54 -6.21 8.93
C GLY A 52 7.99 -6.88 7.62
N ASP A 53 7.17 -6.88 6.57
CA ASP A 53 7.59 -7.43 5.27
C ASP A 53 8.77 -6.61 4.69
N LEU A 54 9.73 -7.30 4.05
CA LEU A 54 10.70 -6.64 3.18
C LEU A 54 10.07 -6.47 1.79
N ALA A 55 9.92 -5.22 1.35
CA ALA A 55 9.33 -4.90 0.06
C ALA A 55 10.40 -4.49 -0.95
N VAL A 56 10.32 -5.02 -2.16
CA VAL A 56 11.02 -4.48 -3.35
C VAL A 56 10.00 -3.73 -4.19
N PHE A 57 10.26 -2.47 -4.52
CA PHE A 57 9.30 -1.59 -5.18
C PHE A 57 9.95 -0.62 -6.17
N LEU A 58 9.15 -0.06 -7.07
CA LEU A 58 9.58 0.97 -8.03
C LEU A 58 9.48 2.37 -7.43
N VAL A 59 10.59 3.13 -7.46
CA VAL A 59 10.64 4.51 -6.94
C VAL A 59 9.74 5.45 -7.75
N ASN A 60 9.64 5.25 -9.07
CA ASN A 60 8.86 6.10 -9.97
C ASN A 60 7.35 6.12 -9.70
N GLY A 61 6.83 5.20 -8.86
CA GLY A 61 5.44 5.19 -8.40
C GLY A 61 5.26 5.54 -6.92
N SER A 62 6.33 5.91 -6.22
CA SER A 62 6.34 6.14 -4.77
C SER A 62 6.47 7.63 -4.44
N PHE A 63 5.96 8.01 -3.27
CA PHE A 63 6.15 9.36 -2.72
C PHE A 63 7.17 9.32 -1.59
N GLU A 64 8.24 10.11 -1.73
CA GLU A 64 9.21 10.31 -0.67
C GLU A 64 8.67 11.29 0.38
N VAL A 65 8.77 10.92 1.66
CA VAL A 65 8.28 11.72 2.80
C VAL A 65 9.34 11.77 3.89
N MET A 66 9.59 12.96 4.43
CA MET A 66 10.40 13.13 5.64
C MET A 66 9.48 13.18 6.86
N TYR A 67 9.66 12.26 7.81
CA TYR A 67 8.88 12.19 9.04
C TYR A 67 9.83 11.96 10.22
N GLU A 68 9.71 12.79 11.27
CA GLU A 68 10.57 12.75 12.46
C GLU A 68 12.09 12.75 12.17
N GLY A 69 12.49 13.40 11.07
CA GLY A 69 13.90 13.48 10.66
C GLY A 69 14.39 12.28 9.84
N GLU A 70 13.55 11.29 9.61
CA GLU A 70 13.85 10.11 8.81
C GLU A 70 13.10 10.11 7.48
N LYS A 71 13.69 9.44 6.48
CA LYS A 71 13.16 9.35 5.12
C LYS A 71 12.34 8.08 4.96
N TYR A 72 11.08 8.24 4.54
CA TYR A 72 10.12 7.18 4.26
C TYR A 72 9.64 7.25 2.81
N PHE A 73 9.04 6.15 2.36
CA PHE A 73 8.36 6.08 1.07
C PHE A 73 6.92 5.60 1.27
N ILE A 74 5.97 6.35 0.72
CA ILE A 74 4.58 5.88 0.57
C ILE A 74 4.50 5.19 -0.79
N VAL A 75 4.25 3.90 -0.78
CA VAL A 75 4.29 3.04 -1.96
C VAL A 75 2.89 2.46 -2.24
N PRO A 76 2.28 2.70 -3.41
CA PRO A 76 1.03 2.05 -3.78
C PRO A 76 1.27 0.56 -4.03
N GLN A 77 0.28 -0.30 -3.73
CA GLN A 77 0.43 -1.76 -3.89
C GLN A 77 0.84 -2.16 -5.31
N SER A 78 0.40 -1.44 -6.35
CA SER A 78 0.77 -1.71 -7.74
C SER A 78 2.23 -1.43 -8.08
N ALA A 79 2.95 -0.68 -7.25
CA ALA A 79 4.39 -0.41 -7.42
C ALA A 79 5.28 -1.39 -6.63
N ILE A 80 4.69 -2.26 -5.82
CA ILE A 80 5.41 -3.33 -5.11
C ILE A 80 5.62 -4.49 -6.07
N LEU A 81 6.88 -4.86 -6.29
CA LEU A 81 7.28 -5.96 -7.18
C LEU A 81 7.33 -7.29 -6.44
N MET A 82 7.75 -7.27 -5.18
CA MET A 82 7.92 -8.47 -4.36
C MET A 82 7.81 -8.12 -2.87
N LEU A 83 7.27 -9.07 -2.10
CA LEU A 83 7.26 -9.06 -0.65
C LEU A 83 7.96 -10.32 -0.17
N GLU A 84 9.02 -10.15 0.62
CA GLU A 84 9.66 -11.23 1.35
C GLU A 84 9.21 -11.16 2.80
N ARG A 85 8.73 -12.31 3.30
CA ARG A 85 8.24 -12.47 4.66
C ARG A 85 9.00 -13.62 5.29
N GLU A 86 9.67 -13.33 6.39
CA GLU A 86 10.12 -14.39 7.28
C GLU A 86 8.86 -14.96 7.94
N GLU A 87 8.48 -16.18 7.56
CA GLU A 87 7.54 -16.95 8.38
C GLU A 87 8.30 -17.32 9.65
N ASP A 88 7.73 -17.01 10.82
CA ASP A 88 8.26 -17.50 12.10
C ASP A 88 8.53 -19.01 11.95
N LEU A 89 9.80 -19.40 12.02
CA LEU A 89 10.27 -20.79 11.97
C LEU A 89 9.67 -21.64 13.08
#